data_AF-A0A2E2XDU8-F1
#
_entry.id   AF-A0A2E2XDU8-F1
#
_cell.length_a   1.000
_cell.length_b   1.000
_cell.length_c   1.000
_cell.angle_alpha   90.00
_cell.angle_beta   90.00
_cell.angle_gamma   90.00
#
_symmetry.space_group_name_H-M   'P 1'
#
loop_
_entity.id
_entity.type
_entity.pdbx_description
1 polymer ?
#
loop_
_entity_poly.entity_id
_entity_poly.type
_entity_poly.pdbx_seq_one_letter_code
_entity_poly.pdbx_strand_id
1 'polypeptide(L)'
;MAGRAIMMWLLLFLMALITFYNRYALMSPRLKLTLGDNAQRLLKYTAPAVLTGLWAPIVLTHENQLNTEITSPYLIAGLVTVVVSRFIKAPLSVVALGMGVFFAVDWWL
;
A
#
# COMPACT_ATOMS: atom_id res chain seq x y z
N MET A 1 19.01 -1.44 28.66
CA MET A 1 18.68 -1.11 27.25
C MET A 1 18.88 -2.29 26.28
N ALA A 2 19.95 -3.10 26.39
CA ALA A 2 20.22 -4.22 25.46
C ALA A 2 19.11 -5.30 25.36
N GLY A 3 18.46 -5.65 26.48
CA GLY A 3 17.39 -6.67 26.47
C GLY A 3 16.15 -6.32 25.63
N ARG A 4 15.83 -5.03 25.49
CA ARG A 4 14.69 -4.60 24.64
C ARG A 4 15.02 -4.70 23.16
N ALA A 5 16.26 -4.38 22.77
CA ALA A 5 16.70 -4.54 21.38
C ALA A 5 16.68 -6.02 20.97
N ILE A 6 17.13 -6.93 21.83
CA ILE A 6 17.10 -8.38 21.56
C ILE A 6 15.66 -8.88 21.36
N MET A 7 14.71 -8.46 22.20
CA MET A 7 13.30 -8.78 22.04
C MET A 7 12.75 -8.26 20.69
N MET A 8 13.10 -7.03 20.30
CA MET A 8 12.65 -6.42 19.03
C MET A 8 13.20 -7.18 17.82
N TRP A 9 14.49 -7.52 17.83
CA TRP A 9 15.12 -8.31 16.76
C TRP A 9 14.50 -9.70 16.65
N LEU A 10 14.23 -10.35 17.78
CA LEU A 10 13.56 -11.65 17.81
C LEU A 10 12.13 -11.56 17.25
N LEU A 11 11.37 -10.51 17.61
CA LEU A 11 10.03 -10.26 17.10
C LEU A 11 10.01 -9.99 15.59
N LEU A 12 10.94 -9.17 15.10
CA LEU A 12 11.08 -8.90 13.66
C LEU A 12 11.41 -10.18 12.90
N PHE A 13 12.36 -10.98 13.40
CA PHE A 13 12.74 -12.24 12.77
C PHE A 13 11.58 -13.23 12.77
N LEU A 14 10.84 -13.34 13.88
CA LEU A 14 9.70 -14.24 13.99
C LEU A 14 8.54 -13.81 13.09
N MET A 15 8.21 -12.51 13.04
CA MET A 15 7.20 -11.97 12.12
C MET A 15 7.60 -12.16 10.66
N ALA A 16 8.87 -11.95 10.32
CA ALA A 16 9.38 -12.22 8.98
C ALA A 16 9.21 -13.69 8.63
N LEU A 17 9.61 -14.61 9.51
CA LEU A 17 9.47 -16.05 9.31
C LEU A 17 8.00 -16.46 9.09
N ILE A 18 7.08 -15.96 9.93
CA ILE A 18 5.64 -16.25 9.82
C ILE A 18 5.08 -15.70 8.49
N THR A 19 5.45 -14.47 8.11
CA THR A 19 4.98 -13.84 6.87
C THR A 19 5.48 -14.59 5.64
N PHE A 20 6.76 -14.95 5.63
CA PHE A 20 7.34 -15.79 4.58
C PHE A 20 6.66 -17.14 4.53
N TYR A 21 6.47 -17.80 5.68
CA TYR A 21 5.80 -19.09 5.74
C TYR A 21 4.37 -19.01 5.20
N ASN A 22 3.56 -18.03 5.60
CA ASN A 22 2.22 -17.82 5.08
C ASN A 22 2.23 -17.65 3.55
N ARG A 23 3.15 -16.82 3.04
CA ARG A 23 3.26 -16.55 1.60
C ARG A 23 3.74 -17.78 0.82
N TYR A 24 4.69 -18.54 1.34
CA TYR A 24 5.19 -19.76 0.70
C TYR A 24 4.22 -20.94 0.83
N ALA A 25 3.49 -21.05 1.95
CA ALA A 25 2.43 -22.04 2.13
C ALA A 25 1.28 -21.83 1.12
N LEU A 26 0.92 -20.57 0.86
CA LEU A 26 -0.06 -20.19 -0.17
C LEU A 26 0.50 -20.34 -1.61
N MET A 27 1.82 -20.30 -1.78
CA MET A 27 2.51 -20.36 -3.08
C MET A 27 3.08 -21.76 -3.40
N SER A 28 2.82 -22.75 -2.54
CA SER A 28 3.06 -24.16 -2.83
C SER A 28 2.06 -24.64 -3.89
N PRO A 29 2.50 -25.07 -5.09
CA PRO A 29 1.62 -25.56 -6.16
C PRO A 29 0.80 -26.81 -5.80
N ARG A 30 1.06 -27.41 -4.62
CA ARG A 30 0.49 -28.69 -4.16
C ARG A 30 -0.72 -28.52 -3.25
N LEU A 31 -1.01 -27.32 -2.75
CA LEU A 31 -2.32 -27.03 -2.20
C LEU A 31 -3.21 -26.63 -3.39
N LYS A 32 -3.73 -27.63 -4.11
CA LYS A 32 -4.95 -27.50 -4.93
C LYS A 32 -6.11 -27.21 -3.97
N LEU A 33 -6.04 -26.05 -3.34
CA LEU A 33 -7.08 -25.45 -2.57
C LEU A 33 -8.17 -25.17 -3.61
N THR A 34 -9.07 -26.13 -3.79
CA THR A 34 -10.36 -25.96 -4.47
C THR A 34 -11.23 -25.04 -3.62
N LEU A 35 -10.72 -23.85 -3.26
CA LEU A 35 -11.57 -22.73 -2.92
C LEU A 35 -12.37 -22.48 -4.19
N GLY A 36 -13.67 -22.76 -4.17
CA GLY A 36 -14.54 -22.46 -5.30
C GLY A 36 -14.29 -21.05 -5.79
N ASP A 37 -14.42 -20.82 -7.11
CA ASP A 37 -13.99 -19.58 -7.80
C ASP A 37 -14.29 -18.28 -7.04
N ASN A 38 -15.39 -18.25 -6.29
CA ASN A 38 -15.82 -17.15 -5.43
C ASN A 38 -14.81 -16.80 -4.32
N ALA A 39 -14.29 -17.78 -3.59
CA ALA A 39 -13.38 -17.52 -2.48
C ALA A 39 -11.97 -17.15 -2.99
N GLN A 40 -11.51 -17.73 -4.10
CA GLN A 40 -10.27 -17.28 -4.74
C GLN A 40 -10.40 -15.84 -5.30
N ARG A 41 -11.56 -15.48 -5.84
CA ARG A 41 -11.87 -14.09 -6.23
C ARG A 41 -11.85 -13.16 -5.03
N LEU A 42 -12.49 -13.51 -3.91
CA LEU A 42 -12.48 -12.70 -2.69
C LEU A 42 -11.07 -12.42 -2.18
N LEU A 43 -10.21 -13.45 -2.12
CA LEU A 43 -8.81 -13.27 -1.69
C LEU A 43 -8.02 -12.38 -2.65
N LYS A 44 -8.27 -12.46 -3.96
CA LYS A 44 -7.64 -11.56 -4.95
C LYS A 44 -8.12 -10.11 -4.79
N TYR A 45 -9.36 -9.88 -4.37
CA TYR A 45 -9.89 -8.54 -4.08
C TYR A 45 -9.37 -7.96 -2.76
N THR A 46 -8.86 -8.78 -1.84
CA THR A 46 -8.28 -8.29 -0.58
C THR A 46 -7.09 -7.36 -0.82
N ALA A 47 -6.17 -7.70 -1.74
CA ALA A 47 -5.00 -6.87 -2.00
C ALA A 47 -5.35 -5.42 -2.44
N PRO A 48 -6.17 -5.20 -3.49
CA PRO A 48 -6.57 -3.85 -3.88
C PRO A 48 -7.46 -3.16 -2.83
N ALA A 49 -8.32 -3.90 -2.10
CA ALA A 49 -9.16 -3.32 -1.05
C ALA A 49 -8.33 -2.80 0.13
N VAL A 50 -7.35 -3.58 0.59
CA VAL A 50 -6.44 -3.19 1.68
C VAL A 50 -5.55 -2.02 1.27
N LEU A 51 -5.03 -2.03 0.04
CA LEU A 51 -4.25 -0.88 -0.49
C LEU A 51 -5.10 0.40 -0.53
N THR A 52 -6.36 0.30 -0.93
CA THR A 52 -7.29 1.43 -0.93
C THR A 52 -7.57 1.90 0.49
N GLY A 53 -7.83 0.99 1.43
CA GLY A 53 -8.06 1.33 2.84
C GLY A 53 -6.85 1.93 3.55
N LEU A 54 -5.63 1.59 3.12
CA LEU A 54 -4.39 2.19 3.62
C LEU A 54 -4.19 3.61 3.11
N TRP A 55 -4.29 3.83 1.79
CA TRP A 55 -3.92 5.12 1.19
C TRP A 55 -5.05 6.15 1.19
N ALA A 56 -6.31 5.74 1.04
CA ALA A 56 -7.46 6.65 1.00
C ALA A 56 -7.51 7.63 2.21
N PRO A 57 -7.39 7.19 3.47
CA PRO A 57 -7.37 8.13 4.59
C PRO A 57 -6.13 9.02 4.60
N ILE A 58 -4.97 8.52 4.16
CA ILE A 58 -3.72 9.31 4.12
C ILE A 58 -3.86 10.54 3.21
N VAL A 59 -4.60 10.41 2.11
CA VAL A 59 -4.85 11.52 1.18
C VAL A 59 -5.96 12.45 1.66
N LEU A 60 -7.01 11.89 2.25
CA LEU A 60 -8.24 12.62 2.59
C LEU A 60 -8.19 13.28 3.98
N THR A 61 -7.44 12.72 4.91
CA THR A 61 -7.29 13.22 6.28
C THR A 61 -5.83 13.52 6.57
N HIS A 62 -5.50 14.81 6.70
CA HIS A 62 -4.20 15.27 7.17
C HIS A 62 -4.40 15.80 8.59
N GLU A 63 -3.67 15.23 9.56
CA GLU A 63 -3.69 15.68 10.96
C GLU A 63 -5.08 15.76 11.63
N ASN A 64 -5.92 14.74 11.42
CA ASN A 64 -7.22 14.60 12.08
C ASN A 64 -8.25 15.71 11.73
N GLN A 65 -7.96 16.54 10.73
CA GLN A 65 -8.91 17.45 10.11
C GLN A 65 -9.24 16.95 8.70
N LEU A 66 -10.51 17.10 8.31
CA LEU A 66 -10.89 16.92 6.91
C LEU A 66 -10.16 17.99 6.12
N ASN A 67 -9.30 17.55 5.20
CA ASN A 67 -8.48 18.41 4.37
C ASN A 67 -9.41 19.05 3.31
N THR A 68 -10.25 19.98 3.74
CA THR A 68 -11.23 20.70 2.91
C THR A 68 -10.61 21.90 2.19
N GLU A 69 -9.33 22.18 2.45
CA GLU A 69 -8.56 23.11 1.64
C GLU A 69 -8.12 22.42 0.34
N ILE A 70 -8.79 22.80 -0.74
CA ILE A 70 -8.50 22.42 -2.14
C ILE A 70 -7.05 22.76 -2.56
N THR A 71 -6.32 23.52 -1.74
CA THR A 71 -4.90 23.87 -1.88
C THR A 71 -3.93 22.80 -1.39
N SER A 72 -4.39 21.77 -0.67
CA SER A 72 -3.45 20.81 -0.08
C SER A 72 -2.71 19.97 -1.15
N PRO A 73 -1.37 19.92 -1.12
CA PRO A 73 -0.53 19.20 -2.08
C PRO A 73 -0.94 17.74 -2.28
N TYR A 74 -1.42 17.10 -1.22
CA TYR A 74 -1.81 15.68 -1.22
C TYR A 74 -3.05 15.40 -2.06
N LEU A 75 -4.05 16.29 -2.07
CA LEU A 75 -5.28 16.13 -2.84
C LEU A 75 -5.03 16.32 -4.33
N ILE A 76 -4.28 17.36 -4.69
CA ILE A 76 -3.90 17.64 -6.08
C ILE A 76 -2.97 16.55 -6.61
N ALA A 77 -1.92 16.18 -5.85
CA ALA A 77 -1.01 15.10 -6.24
C ALA A 77 -1.74 13.75 -6.34
N GLY A 78 -2.68 13.46 -5.44
CA GLY A 78 -3.52 12.26 -5.49
C GLY A 78 -4.39 12.20 -6.75
N LEU A 79 -5.11 13.28 -7.07
CA LEU A 79 -5.97 13.35 -8.26
C LEU A 79 -5.16 13.21 -9.55
N VAL A 80 -4.04 13.94 -9.66
CA VAL A 80 -3.14 13.87 -10.82
C VAL A 80 -2.55 12.47 -10.95
N THR A 81 -2.13 11.84 -9.84
CA THR A 81 -1.58 10.48 -9.86
C THR A 81 -2.63 9.45 -10.28
N VAL A 82 -3.89 9.57 -9.85
CA VAL A 82 -5.00 8.70 -10.28
C VAL A 82 -5.27 8.85 -11.78
N VAL A 83 -5.27 10.07 -12.29
CA VAL A 83 -5.44 10.35 -13.72
C VAL A 83 -4.27 9.78 -14.53
N VAL A 84 -3.04 10.01 -14.11
CA VAL A 84 -1.81 9.51 -14.77
C VAL A 84 -1.73 7.98 -14.73
N SER A 85 -2.11 7.38 -13.60
CA SER A 85 -2.19 5.92 -13.41
C SER A 85 -3.11 5.24 -14.43
N ARG A 86 -4.16 5.94 -14.88
CA ARG A 86 -5.08 5.39 -15.88
C ARG A 86 -4.46 5.26 -17.27
N PHE A 87 -3.41 6.03 -17.58
CA PHE A 87 -2.75 6.03 -18.89
C PHE A 87 -1.49 5.15 -18.95
N ILE A 88 -0.85 4.85 -17.82
CA ILE A 88 0.46 4.20 -17.79
C ILE A 88 0.33 2.75 -17.31
N LYS A 89 0.66 1.79 -18.19
CA LYS A 89 0.65 0.35 -17.89
C LYS A 89 1.83 -0.10 -17.00
N ALA A 90 2.83 0.76 -16.80
CA ALA A 90 4.02 0.50 -16.00
C ALA A 90 3.87 1.09 -14.57
N PRO A 91 3.55 0.28 -13.54
CA PRO A 91 3.31 0.79 -12.19
C PRO A 91 4.53 1.49 -11.58
N LEU A 92 5.75 1.10 -11.95
CA LEU A 92 6.97 1.76 -11.51
C LEU A 92 7.06 3.22 -12.00
N SER A 93 6.66 3.46 -13.25
CA SER A 93 6.62 4.80 -13.84
C SER A 93 5.51 5.67 -13.24
N VAL A 94 4.37 5.08 -12.88
CA VAL A 94 3.29 5.77 -12.16
C VAL A 94 3.77 6.24 -10.78
N VAL A 95 4.47 5.39 -10.04
CA VAL A 95 5.03 5.75 -8.73
C VAL A 95 6.09 6.85 -8.87
N ALA A 96 7.00 6.73 -9.84
CA ALA A 96 8.02 7.75 -10.08
C ALA A 96 7.41 9.12 -10.46
N LEU A 97 6.38 9.12 -11.31
CA LEU A 97 5.67 10.35 -11.68
C LEU A 97 4.86 10.93 -10.51
N GLY A 98 4.18 10.08 -9.72
CA GLY A 98 3.47 10.52 -8.52
C GLY A 98 4.41 11.16 -7.49
N MET A 99 5.58 10.56 -7.27
CA MET A 99 6.63 11.17 -6.45
C MET A 99 7.13 12.49 -7.04
N GLY A 100 7.34 12.56 -8.36
CA GLY A 100 7.77 13.79 -9.03
C GLY A 100 6.76 14.93 -8.92
N VAL A 101 5.46 14.63 -9.09
CA VAL A 101 4.38 15.61 -8.91
C VAL A 101 4.25 16.03 -7.46
N PHE A 102 4.34 15.09 -6.51
CA PHE A 102 4.33 15.42 -5.09
C PHE A 102 5.47 16.37 -4.73
N PHE A 103 6.70 16.06 -5.14
CA PHE A 103 7.86 16.94 -4.92
C PHE A 103 7.72 18.30 -5.61
N ALA A 104 7.16 18.35 -6.82
CA ALA A 104 6.96 19.62 -7.52
C ALA A 104 5.91 20.51 -6.82
N VAL A 105 4.86 19.91 -6.27
CA VAL A 105 3.81 20.63 -5.55
C VAL A 105 4.27 21.02 -4.14
N ASP A 106 5.00 20.15 -3.44
CA ASP A 106 5.65 20.43 -2.15
C ASP A 106 6.70 21.54 -2.28
N TRP A 107 7.43 21.59 -3.39
CA TRP A 107 8.39 22.67 -3.67
C TRP A 107 7.72 24.00 -4.01
N TRP A 108 6.49 23.96 -4.53
CA TRP A 108 5.78 25.16 -5.00
C TRP A 108 4.86 25.78 -3.94
N LEU A 109 4.59 25.08 -2.83
CA LEU A 109 3.77 25.54 -1.71
C LEU A 109 4.60 25.85 -0.46
#